data_AF-A0A938EAJ7-F1
#
_entry.id   AF-A0A938EAJ7-F1
#
_cell.length_a   1.000
_cell.length_b   1.000
_cell.length_c   1.000
_cell.angle_alpha   90.00
_cell.angle_beta   90.00
_cell.angle_gamma   90.00
#
_symmetry.space_group_name_H-M   'P 1'
#
loop_
_entity.id
_entity.type
_entity.pdbx_description
1 polymer ?
#
loop_
_entity_poly.entity_id
_entity_poly.type
_entity_poly.pdbx_seq_one_letter_code
_entity_poly.pdbx_strand_id
1 'polypeptide(L)' 'MTAGRWAPRGVARRPLENRSVHCDACGRVIPHRAWVVGPRSDERVFCEPECERLFEAHVLPRHGGRPW' A
#
# COMPACT_ATOMS: atom_id res chain seq x y z
N MET A 1 12.38 9.86 -2.25
CA MET A 1 11.39 10.35 -3.24
C MET A 1 10.27 9.34 -3.25
N THR A 2 9.01 9.75 -3.41
CA THR A 2 7.86 8.83 -3.47
C THR A 2 7.61 8.44 -4.92
N ALA A 3 7.49 7.15 -5.23
CA ALA A 3 7.32 6.66 -6.61
C ALA A 3 5.89 6.17 -6.91
N GLY A 4 4.99 6.24 -5.92
CA GLY A 4 3.64 5.70 -6.05
C GLY A 4 2.64 6.57 -6.82
N ARG A 5 1.42 6.06 -6.91
CA ARG A 5 0.26 6.75 -7.46
C ARG A 5 -0.99 6.45 -6.64
N TRP A 6 -1.92 7.40 -6.57
CA TRP A 6 -3.24 7.13 -6.00
C TRP A 6 -4.06 6.22 -6.92
N ALA A 7 -4.63 5.16 -6.35
CA ALA A 7 -5.57 4.28 -7.03
C ALA A 7 -6.75 3.93 -6.12
N PRO A 8 -7.98 3.76 -6.66
CA PRO A 8 -9.11 3.28 -5.89
C PRO A 8 -8.84 1.88 -5.35
N ARG A 9 -9.09 1.67 -4.05
CA ARG A 9 -8.94 0.40 -3.32
C ARG A 9 -10.03 0.32 -2.24
N GLY A 10 -10.43 -0.89 -1.84
CA GLY A 10 -11.40 -1.06 -0.75
C GLY A 10 -12.88 -1.03 -1.15
N VAL A 11 -13.20 -1.06 -2.45
CA VAL A 11 -14.57 -1.35 -2.90
C VAL A 11 -14.55 -2.72 -3.55
N ALA A 12 -15.10 -3.71 -2.86
CA ALA A 12 -15.41 -4.96 -3.52
C ALA A 12 -16.36 -4.67 -4.68
N ARG A 13 -16.06 -5.22 -5.85
CA ARG A 13 -16.95 -5.13 -7.02
C ARG A 13 -18.30 -5.81 -6.76
N ARG A 14 -18.42 -6.56 -5.66
CA ARG A 14 -19.61 -7.32 -5.26
C ARG A 14 -20.07 -6.89 -3.85
N PRO A 15 -21.37 -6.60 -3.65
CA PRO A 15 -21.92 -6.12 -2.37
C PRO A 15 -21.69 -7.00 -1.14
N LEU A 16 -21.32 -8.27 -1.31
CA LEU A 16 -21.08 -9.21 -0.21
C LEU A 16 -19.59 -9.49 0.09
N GLU A 17 -18.65 -8.94 -0.70
CA GLU A 17 -17.23 -9.15 -0.43
C GLU A 17 -16.72 -8.07 0.53
N ASN A 18 -16.45 -8.44 1.77
CA ASN A 18 -15.84 -7.51 2.73
C ASN A 18 -14.30 -7.56 2.63
N ARG A 19 -13.74 -7.11 1.49
CA ARG A 19 -12.28 -7.01 1.33
C ARG A 19 -11.77 -5.70 1.91
N SER A 20 -11.35 -5.75 3.16
CA SER A 20 -10.61 -4.66 3.80
C SER A 20 -9.16 -4.66 3.31
N VAL A 21 -8.73 -3.56 2.69
CA VAL A 21 -7.33 -3.34 2.33
C VAL A 21 -6.65 -2.65 3.51
N HIS A 22 -5.50 -3.17 3.94
CA HIS A 22 -4.71 -2.59 5.04
C HIS A 22 -3.45 -1.94 4.48
N CYS A 23 -2.97 -0.89 5.13
CA CYS A 23 -1.70 -0.28 4.81
C CYS A 23 -0.54 -1.23 5.17
N ASP A 24 0.37 -1.46 4.23
CA ASP A 24 1.54 -2.31 4.42
C ASP A 24 2.56 -1.76 5.44
N ALA A 25 2.48 -0.46 5.76
CA ALA A 25 3.36 0.18 6.75
C ALA A 25 2.78 0.23 8.16
N CYS A 26 1.55 0.75 8.30
CA CYS A 26 0.96 1.04 9.62
C CYS A 26 -0.22 0.14 9.99
N GLY A 27 -0.66 -0.75 9.10
CA GLY A 27 -1.76 -1.69 9.35
C GLY A 27 -3.17 -1.08 9.36
N ARG A 28 -3.33 0.25 9.20
CA ARG A 28 -4.66 0.89 9.14
C ARG A 28 -5.47 0.40 7.94
N VAL A 29 -6.78 0.28 8.12
CA VAL A 29 -7.73 0.02 7.04
C VAL A 29 -7.79 1.22 6.09
N ILE A 30 -7.72 0.97 4.79
CA ILE A 30 -7.80 1.97 3.72
C ILE A 30 -9.20 1.91 3.08
N PRO A 31 -10.05 2.94 3.27
CA PRO A 31 -11.47 2.84 2.92
C PRO A 31 -11.81 3.15 1.45
N HIS A 32 -11.02 3.96 0.75
CA HIS A 32 -11.42 4.49 -0.58
C HIS A 32 -10.31 4.48 -1.63
N ARG A 33 -9.16 5.04 -1.30
CA ARG A 33 -8.01 5.19 -2.20
C ARG A 33 -6.74 4.87 -1.46
N ALA A 34 -5.89 4.07 -2.10
CA ALA A 34 -4.57 3.75 -1.58
C ALA A 34 -3.50 4.39 -2.46
N TRP A 35 -2.38 4.70 -1.82
CA TRP A 35 -1.15 5.02 -2.49
C TRP A 35 -0.44 3.73 -2.88
N VAL A 36 -0.33 3.46 -4.18
CA VAL A 36 0.17 2.19 -4.72
C VAL A 36 1.56 2.37 -5.30
N VAL A 37 2.48 1.48 -4.94
CA VAL A 37 3.86 1.43 -5.47
C VAL A 37 4.17 0.05 -6.05
N GLY A 38 5.18 -0.02 -6.91
CA GLY A 38 5.66 -1.26 -7.49
C GLY A 38 4.89 -1.76 -8.72
N PRO A 39 5.41 -2.81 -9.37
CA PRO A 39 4.77 -3.45 -10.51
C PRO A 39 3.54 -4.26 -10.07
N ARG A 40 2.59 -4.50 -10.97
CA ARG A 40 1.33 -5.24 -10.68
C ARG A 40 1.50 -6.59 -9.97
N SER A 41 2.63 -7.28 -10.20
CA SER A 41 2.92 -8.58 -9.59
C SER A 41 3.37 -8.48 -8.12
N ASP A 42 3.78 -7.30 -7.66
CA ASP A 42 4.29 -7.03 -6.31
C ASP A 42 3.89 -5.60 -5.88
N GLU A 43 2.62 -5.26 -6.07
CA GLU A 43 2.09 -3.96 -5.67
C GLU A 43 1.98 -3.88 -4.15
N ARG A 44 2.55 -2.81 -3.57
CA ARG A 44 2.30 -2.45 -2.17
C ARG A 44 1.34 -1.27 -2.07
N VAL A 45 0.59 -1.23 -0.98
CA VAL A 45 -0.47 -0.25 -0.72
C VAL A 45 -0.24 0.48 0.59
N PHE A 46 -0.32 1.80 0.53
CA PHE A 46 -0.15 2.68 1.68
C PHE A 46 -1.34 3.61 1.84
N CYS A 47 -1.63 4.01 3.08
CA CYS A 47 -2.66 5.02 3.33
C CYS A 47 -2.24 6.42 2.87
N GLU A 48 -0.93 6.65 2.72
CA GLU A 48 -0.34 7.94 2.35
C GLU A 48 1.11 7.78 1.86
N PRO A 49 1.66 8.75 1.11
CA PRO A 49 3.05 8.72 0.65
C PRO A 49 4.09 8.74 1.80
N GLU A 50 3.73 9.22 2.99
CA GLU A 50 4.63 9.14 4.15
C GLU A 50 4.81 7.70 4.63
N CYS A 51 3.75 6.90 4.60
CA CYS A 51 3.82 5.48 4.92
C CYS A 51 4.71 4.70 3.94
N GLU A 52 4.74 5.08 2.66
CA GLU A 52 5.71 4.57 1.69
C GLU A 52 7.15 4.83 2.20
N ARG A 53 7.47 6.08 2.54
CA ARG A 53 8.81 6.46 3.01
C ARG A 53 9.21 5.75 4.30
N LEU A 54 8.29 5.61 5.25
CA LEU A 54 8.54 4.90 6.51
C LEU A 54 8.79 3.41 6.24
N PHE A 55 8.04 2.81 5.32
CA PHE A 55 8.22 1.42 4.91
C PHE A 55 9.61 1.20 4.29
N GLU A 56 10.04 2.08 3.37
CA GLU A 56 11.38 2.03 2.79
C GLU A 56 12.48 2.21 3.84
N ALA A 57 12.32 3.17 4.75
CA ALA A 57 13.35 3.52 5.72
C ALA A 57 13.52 2.45 6.80
N HIS A 58 12.46 1.72 7.15
CA HIS A 58 12.46 0.87 8.34
C HIS A 58 12.10 -0.59 8.08
N VAL A 59 11.30 -0.91 7.07
CA VAL A 59 10.84 -2.28 6.83
C VAL A 59 11.69 -2.97 5.77
N LEU A 60 11.88 -2.35 4.60
CA LEU A 60 12.69 -2.94 3.51
C LEU A 60 14.11 -3.38 3.97
N PRO A 61 14.88 -2.56 4.71
CA PRO A 61 16.25 -2.91 5.09
C PRO A 61 16.30 -4.11 6.04
N ARG A 62 15.25 -4.32 6.84
CA ARG A 62 15.16 -5.44 7.79
C ARG A 62 14.80 -6.77 7.12
N HIS A 63 14.15 -6.72 5.96
CA HIS A 63 13.65 -7.90 5.26
C HIS A 63 14.35 -8.16 3.92
N GLY A 64 15.44 -7.45 3.62
CA GLY A 64 16.20 -7.60 2.37
C GLY A 64 15.43 -7.17 1.12
N GLY A 65 14.39 -6.36 1.27
CA GLY A 65 13.58 -5.87 0.16
C GLY A 65 14.28 -4.76 -0.62
N ARG A 66 14.06 -4.70 -1.94
CA ARG A 66 14.51 -3.58 -2.78
C ARG A 66 13.41 -2.53 -2.86
N PRO A 67 13.75 -1.23 -2.90
CA PRO A 67 12.78 -0.23 -3.32
C PRO A 67 12.33 -0.53 -4.75
N TRP A 68 11.09 -0.16 -5.03
CA TRP A 68 10.32 -0.47 -6.24
C TRP A 68 10.88 0.17 -7.51
#